data_AF-A0A916QUR6-F1
#
_entry.id   AF-A0A916QUR6-F1
#
_cell.length_a   1.000
_cell.length_b   1.000
_cell.length_c   1.000
_cell.angle_alpha   90.00
_cell.angle_beta   90.00
_cell.angle_gamma   90.00
#
_symmetry.space_group_name_H-M   'P 1'
#
loop_
_entity.id
_entity.type
_entity.pdbx_description
1 polymer ?
#
loop_
_entity_poly.entity_id
_entity_poly.type
_entity_poly.pdbx_seq_one_letter_code
_entity_poly.pdbx_strand_id
1 'polypeptide(L)'
;MIVWIIILISLSYFSTSEPATAQTTPRPVNPNPQPIPEGEPLPPPNDLLQPPPVPSPSPQSPPLQIPGKITVTQFVVVGSTVFSSTELAEILEPFTGRPISFAELLEAQTAVTQLYFDRGYVTSGAFIPPTNFARWYSYNRSDRRDS
;
A
#
# COMPACT_ATOMS: atom_id res chain seq x y z
N MET A 1 -22.87 8.10 -0.95
CA MET A 1 -23.31 8.54 0.41
C MET A 1 -24.29 7.50 0.93
N ILE A 2 -23.88 6.69 1.89
CA ILE A 2 -24.77 5.68 2.50
C ILE A 2 -24.86 6.02 3.99
N VAL A 3 -26.05 6.47 4.38
CA VAL A 3 -26.48 6.76 5.75
C VAL A 3 -26.99 5.46 6.34
N TRP A 4 -26.57 5.10 7.56
CA TRP A 4 -27.16 3.98 8.29
C TRP A 4 -27.96 4.48 9.51
N ILE A 5 -29.22 4.06 9.55
CA ILE A 5 -30.22 4.30 10.60
C ILE A 5 -30.13 3.15 11.61
N ILE A 6 -30.12 3.47 12.91
CA ILE A 6 -30.13 2.50 14.03
C ILE A 6 -31.58 2.13 14.33
N ILE A 7 -31.92 0.83 14.31
CA ILE A 7 -33.21 0.31 14.80
C ILE A 7 -32.97 -0.38 16.15
N LEU A 8 -33.60 0.16 17.20
CA LEU A 8 -33.67 -0.43 18.54
C LEU A 8 -34.80 -1.47 18.58
N ILE A 9 -34.47 -2.74 18.85
CA ILE A 9 -35.46 -3.77 19.15
C ILE A 9 -35.46 -3.99 20.66
N SER A 10 -36.59 -3.64 21.28
CA SER A 10 -36.87 -3.91 22.70
C SER A 10 -37.09 -5.41 22.88
N LEU A 11 -36.21 -6.08 23.62
CA LEU A 11 -36.31 -7.50 23.92
C LEU A 11 -36.82 -7.69 25.36
N SER A 12 -38.04 -8.17 25.50
CA SER A 12 -38.62 -8.56 26.79
C SER A 12 -37.86 -9.76 27.36
N TYR A 13 -37.28 -9.61 28.54
CA TYR A 13 -36.59 -10.70 29.23
C TYR A 13 -37.62 -11.63 29.89
N PHE A 14 -37.78 -12.83 29.34
CA PHE A 14 -38.37 -13.95 30.05
C PHE A 14 -37.33 -14.46 31.06
N SER A 15 -37.67 -14.46 32.35
CA SER A 15 -36.80 -14.88 33.43
C SER A 15 -37.11 -16.33 33.81
N THR A 16 -36.23 -17.27 33.44
CA THR A 16 -36.21 -18.63 33.99
C THR A 16 -34.94 -18.81 34.79
N SER A 17 -35.06 -18.91 36.11
CA SER A 17 -33.94 -19.19 37.01
C SER A 17 -33.61 -20.67 37.00
N GLU A 18 -32.47 -21.05 36.42
CA GLU A 18 -31.89 -22.38 36.61
C GLU A 18 -31.21 -22.47 37.99
N PRO A 19 -31.32 -23.61 38.70
CA PRO A 19 -30.63 -23.81 39.96
C PRO A 19 -29.12 -23.95 39.72
N ALA A 20 -28.35 -23.13 40.42
CA ALA A 20 -26.90 -23.22 40.45
C ALA A 20 -26.46 -24.57 41.03
N THR A 21 -25.88 -25.45 40.19
CA THR A 21 -25.04 -26.53 40.70
C THR A 21 -23.70 -25.93 41.09
N ALA A 22 -23.33 -26.12 42.35
CA ALA A 22 -22.10 -25.64 42.97
C ALA A 22 -20.86 -25.92 42.11
N GLN A 23 -19.98 -24.92 41.97
CA GLN A 23 -18.68 -25.11 41.36
C GLN A 23 -17.80 -25.95 42.28
N THR A 24 -17.36 -27.09 41.79
CA THR A 24 -16.20 -27.79 42.36
C THR A 24 -15.00 -26.86 42.22
N THR A 25 -14.43 -26.41 43.35
CA THR A 25 -13.24 -25.55 43.37
C THR A 25 -12.16 -26.15 42.46
N PRO A 26 -11.60 -25.40 41.49
CA PRO A 26 -10.49 -25.88 40.70
C PRO A 26 -9.35 -26.27 41.64
N ARG A 27 -8.85 -27.50 41.50
CA ARG A 27 -7.64 -27.93 42.22
C ARG A 27 -6.53 -26.94 41.87
N PRO A 28 -5.78 -26.39 42.84
CA PRO A 28 -4.67 -25.51 42.52
C PRO A 28 -3.70 -26.29 41.64
N VAL A 29 -3.58 -25.84 40.38
CA VAL A 29 -2.58 -26.38 39.46
C VAL A 29 -1.25 -25.87 39.98
N ASN A 30 -0.47 -26.76 40.60
CA ASN A 30 0.93 -26.48 40.87
C ASN A 30 1.61 -26.26 39.50
N PRO A 31 2.17 -25.07 39.20
CA PRO A 31 2.90 -24.86 37.97
C PRO A 31 4.18 -25.67 38.05
N ASN A 32 4.11 -26.95 37.71
CA ASN A 32 5.29 -27.70 37.34
C ASN A 32 5.88 -26.98 36.13
N PRO A 33 7.11 -26.44 36.19
CA PRO A 33 7.72 -25.79 35.05
C PRO A 33 7.73 -26.81 33.91
N GLN A 34 6.97 -26.53 32.85
CA GLN A 34 7.16 -27.27 31.61
C GLN A 34 8.61 -26.96 31.16
N PRO A 35 9.40 -27.97 30.76
CA PRO A 35 10.68 -27.72 30.11
C PRO A 35 10.43 -26.72 28.97
N ILE A 36 11.11 -25.58 29.01
CA ILE A 36 11.10 -24.61 27.91
C ILE A 36 11.53 -25.41 26.66
N PRO A 37 10.80 -25.32 25.53
CA PRO A 37 11.28 -25.92 24.29
C PRO A 37 12.69 -25.41 24.05
N GLU A 38 13.67 -26.30 24.03
CA GLU A 38 15.05 -25.94 23.73
C GLU A 38 15.02 -25.33 22.33
N GLY A 39 15.13 -24.00 22.26
CA GLY A 39 15.07 -23.29 20.99
C GLY A 39 16.14 -23.86 20.07
N GLU A 40 15.82 -23.97 18.77
CA GLU A 40 16.83 -24.30 17.77
C GLU A 40 18.08 -23.44 18.02
N PRO A 41 19.29 -24.04 18.04
CA PRO A 41 20.49 -23.28 18.24
C PRO A 41 20.53 -22.14 17.23
N LEU A 42 20.81 -20.94 17.73
CA LEU A 42 20.95 -19.76 16.87
C LEU A 42 21.92 -20.11 15.73
N PRO A 43 21.58 -19.76 14.48
CA PRO A 43 22.51 -19.97 13.38
C PRO A 43 23.84 -19.30 13.74
N PRO A 44 24.98 -19.94 13.42
CA PRO A 44 26.27 -19.37 13.72
C PRO A 44 26.36 -17.98 13.08
N PRO A 45 27.08 -17.02 13.69
CA PRO A 45 27.20 -15.65 13.16
C PRO A 45 27.59 -15.62 11.67
N ASN A 46 28.35 -16.62 11.22
CA ASN A 46 28.79 -16.74 9.83
C ASN A 46 27.65 -16.95 8.82
N ASP A 47 26.52 -17.55 9.21
CA ASP A 47 25.33 -17.69 8.34
C ASP A 47 24.51 -16.40 8.30
N LEU A 48 24.49 -15.63 9.39
CA LEU A 48 23.82 -14.32 9.45
C LEU A 48 24.59 -13.23 8.70
N LEU A 49 25.90 -13.41 8.55
CA LEU A 49 26.81 -12.49 7.86
C LEU A 49 26.93 -12.80 6.35
N GLN A 50 26.27 -13.85 5.85
CA GLN A 50 26.23 -14.09 4.42
C GLN A 50 25.45 -12.94 3.76
N PRO A 51 26.07 -12.21 2.81
CA PRO A 51 25.33 -11.22 2.05
C PRO A 51 24.19 -11.94 1.32
N PRO A 52 22.99 -11.34 1.25
CA PRO A 52 21.91 -11.91 0.47
C PRO A 52 22.39 -12.18 -0.96
N PRO A 53 21.86 -13.21 -1.64
CA PRO A 53 22.16 -13.44 -3.04
C PRO A 53 22.00 -12.14 -3.80
N VAL A 54 23.06 -11.71 -4.49
CA VAL A 54 22.99 -10.52 -5.34
C VAL A 54 21.82 -10.71 -6.30
N PRO A 55 20.78 -9.86 -6.26
CA PRO A 55 19.68 -9.98 -7.20
C PRO A 55 20.27 -9.91 -8.61
N SER A 56 19.82 -10.79 -9.51
CA SER A 56 20.19 -10.70 -10.92
C SER A 56 20.02 -9.27 -11.40
N PRO A 57 20.95 -8.74 -12.21
CA PRO A 57 20.86 -7.38 -12.71
C PRO A 57 19.48 -7.21 -13.34
N SER A 58 18.65 -6.39 -12.71
CA SER A 58 17.40 -5.95 -13.31
C SER A 58 17.79 -5.34 -14.65
N PRO A 59 17.03 -5.59 -15.74
CA PRO A 59 17.33 -4.97 -17.03
C PRO A 59 17.49 -3.48 -16.79
N GLN A 60 18.71 -2.97 -16.97
CA GLN A 60 19.00 -1.56 -16.78
C GLN A 60 18.22 -0.84 -17.87
N SER A 61 17.06 -0.29 -17.50
CA SER A 61 16.37 0.66 -18.35
C SER A 61 17.38 1.78 -18.65
N PRO A 62 17.55 2.18 -19.91
CA PRO A 62 18.41 3.30 -20.25
C PRO A 62 18.07 4.46 -19.31
N PRO A 63 19.07 5.17 -18.75
CA PRO A 63 18.78 6.41 -18.05
C PRO A 63 17.92 7.26 -18.97
N LEU A 64 16.83 7.82 -18.41
CA LEU A 64 15.87 8.62 -19.16
C LEU A 64 16.59 9.89 -19.63
N GLN A 65 17.27 9.82 -20.77
CA GLN A 65 17.99 10.92 -21.37
C GLN A 65 16.96 11.78 -22.09
N ILE A 66 16.49 12.81 -21.41
CA ILE A 66 15.62 13.83 -21.99
C ILE A 66 16.48 15.06 -22.29
N PRO A 67 17.11 15.15 -23.48
CA PRO A 67 17.83 16.35 -23.87
C PRO A 67 16.82 17.47 -24.16
N GLY A 68 16.61 18.36 -23.19
CA GLY A 68 15.78 19.56 -23.37
C GLY A 68 14.41 19.50 -22.69
N LYS A 69 13.39 20.04 -23.36
CA LYS A 69 12.01 20.12 -22.86
C LYS A 69 11.12 19.10 -23.56
N ILE A 70 10.24 18.46 -22.79
CA ILE A 70 9.19 17.57 -23.29
C ILE A 70 7.84 18.25 -23.13
N THR A 71 6.94 18.02 -24.10
CA THR A 71 5.56 18.44 -23.95
C THR A 71 4.76 17.26 -23.42
N VAL A 72 4.30 17.36 -22.17
CA VAL A 72 3.44 16.33 -21.57
C VAL A 72 2.00 16.61 -21.96
N THR A 73 1.37 15.65 -22.65
CA THR A 73 -0.05 15.76 -23.05
C THR A 73 -0.99 15.36 -21.93
N GLN A 74 -0.60 14.38 -21.11
CA GLN A 74 -1.41 13.87 -20.02
C GLN A 74 -0.54 13.13 -19.00
N PHE A 75 -0.88 13.29 -17.72
CA PHE A 75 -0.39 12.43 -16.65
C PHE A 75 -1.40 11.32 -16.35
N VAL A 76 -0.91 10.08 -16.27
CA VAL A 76 -1.72 8.93 -15.84
C VAL A 76 -1.10 8.38 -14.57
N VAL A 77 -1.78 8.62 -13.45
CA VAL A 77 -1.38 8.06 -12.16
C VAL A 77 -2.07 6.70 -12.00
N VAL A 78 -1.28 5.68 -11.68
CA VAL A 78 -1.72 4.29 -11.58
C VAL A 78 -1.48 3.81 -10.15
N GLY A 79 -2.43 3.06 -9.60
CA GLY A 79 -2.31 2.49 -8.25
C GLY A 79 -2.71 3.44 -7.11
N SER A 80 -3.25 4.63 -7.41
CA SER A 80 -3.88 5.45 -6.38
C SER A 80 -5.25 4.86 -6.02
N THR A 81 -5.44 4.55 -4.73
CA THR A 81 -6.73 4.09 -4.17
C THR A 81 -7.36 5.13 -3.24
N VAL A 82 -6.56 6.10 -2.79
CA VAL A 82 -6.94 7.12 -1.80
C VAL A 82 -7.48 8.38 -2.47
N PHE A 83 -6.85 8.81 -3.57
CA PHE A 83 -7.22 10.02 -4.28
C PHE A 83 -7.89 9.68 -5.60
N SER A 84 -8.88 10.49 -5.96
CA SER A 84 -9.49 10.39 -7.27
C SER A 84 -8.52 10.84 -8.37
N SER A 85 -8.75 10.38 -9.60
CA SER A 85 -8.01 10.87 -10.77
C SER A 85 -8.18 12.37 -10.99
N THR A 86 -9.31 12.94 -10.57
CA THR A 86 -9.59 14.37 -10.68
C THR A 86 -8.72 15.18 -9.72
N GLU A 87 -8.65 14.80 -8.44
CA GLU A 87 -7.77 15.47 -7.46
C GLU A 87 -6.30 15.43 -7.89
N LEU A 88 -5.86 14.30 -8.44
CA LEU A 88 -4.49 14.17 -8.95
C LEU A 88 -4.26 15.01 -10.21
N ALA A 89 -5.27 15.10 -11.09
CA ALA A 89 -5.19 15.93 -12.30
C ALA A 89 -5.11 17.43 -11.96
N GLU A 90 -5.83 17.89 -10.94
CA GLU A 90 -5.78 19.29 -10.49
C GLU A 90 -4.36 19.70 -10.04
N ILE A 91 -3.66 18.83 -9.31
CA ILE A 91 -2.28 19.09 -8.86
C ILE A 91 -1.29 19.08 -10.04
N LEU A 92 -1.59 18.30 -11.07
CA LEU A 92 -0.73 18.11 -12.25
C LEU A 92 -1.05 19.07 -13.39
N GLU A 93 -2.11 19.86 -13.27
CA GLU A 93 -2.55 20.86 -14.26
C GLU A 93 -1.43 21.84 -14.64
N PRO A 94 -0.63 22.39 -13.69
CA PRO A 94 0.47 23.31 -14.02
C PRO A 94 1.59 22.70 -14.86
N PHE A 95 1.66 21.36 -14.94
CA PHE A 95 2.71 20.63 -15.66
C PHE A 95 2.22 20.05 -16.99
N THR A 96 0.94 20.22 -17.31
CA THR A 96 0.30 19.62 -18.50
C THR A 96 0.18 20.64 -19.63
N GLY A 97 0.29 20.19 -20.88
CA GLY A 97 0.02 21.03 -22.06
C GLY A 97 1.10 22.07 -22.39
N ARG A 98 2.26 22.01 -21.71
CA ARG A 98 3.39 22.93 -21.95
C ARG A 98 4.72 22.18 -22.04
N PRO A 99 5.74 22.79 -22.68
CA PRO A 99 7.09 22.22 -22.69
C PRO A 99 7.75 22.37 -21.31
N ILE A 100 7.93 21.25 -20.62
CA ILE A 100 8.56 21.14 -19.30
C ILE A 100 9.93 20.47 -19.39
N SER A 101 10.83 20.88 -18.51
CA SER A 101 12.13 20.23 -18.29
C SER A 101 11.99 18.93 -17.49
N PHE A 102 13.06 18.13 -17.44
CA PHE A 102 13.11 16.98 -16.55
C PHE A 102 12.97 17.35 -15.06
N ALA A 103 13.50 18.51 -14.65
CA ALA A 103 13.35 19.00 -13.28
C ALA A 103 11.88 19.31 -12.94
N GLU A 104 11.16 19.97 -13.85
CA GLU A 104 9.71 20.23 -13.69
C GLU A 104 8.89 18.93 -13.70
N LEU A 105 9.33 17.91 -14.42
CA LEU A 105 8.72 16.58 -14.38
C LEU A 105 8.90 15.92 -12.99
N LEU A 106 10.08 16.06 -12.38
CA LEU A 106 10.32 15.61 -11.00
C LEU A 106 9.53 16.43 -9.98
N GLU A 107 9.34 17.73 -10.23
CA GLU A 107 8.49 18.59 -9.41
C GLU A 107 7.03 18.12 -9.42
N ALA A 108 6.50 17.72 -10.58
CA ALA A 108 5.17 17.13 -10.69
C ALA A 108 5.05 15.84 -9.86
N GLN A 109 6.05 14.96 -9.90
CA GLN A 109 6.12 13.76 -9.06
C GLN A 109 6.20 14.10 -7.56
N THR A 110 6.93 15.16 -7.22
CA THR A 110 7.07 15.65 -5.85
C THR A 110 5.74 16.21 -5.36
N ALA A 111 5.01 16.96 -6.18
CA ALA A 111 3.70 17.51 -5.84
C ALA A 111 2.67 16.42 -5.49
N VAL A 112 2.65 15.33 -6.28
CA VAL A 112 1.83 14.16 -5.97
C VAL A 112 2.27 13.52 -4.65
N THR A 113 3.57 13.36 -4.43
CA THR A 113 4.09 12.79 -3.16
C THR A 113 3.73 13.66 -1.95
N GLN A 114 3.81 14.99 -2.09
CA GLN A 114 3.41 15.94 -1.05
C GLN A 114 1.92 15.83 -0.72
N LEU A 115 1.04 15.67 -1.72
CA LEU A 115 -0.38 15.40 -1.45
C LEU A 115 -0.59 14.19 -0.52
N TYR A 116 0.13 13.09 -0.77
CA TYR A 116 0.06 11.92 0.10
C TYR A 116 0.60 12.23 1.49
N PHE A 117 1.74 12.91 1.55
CA PHE A 117 2.38 13.28 2.81
C PHE A 117 1.46 14.16 3.68
N ASP A 118 0.89 15.23 3.11
CA ASP A 118 0.00 16.18 3.78
C ASP A 118 -1.28 15.53 4.31
N ARG A 119 -1.69 14.41 3.69
CA ARG A 119 -2.86 13.63 4.08
C ARG A 119 -2.52 12.46 5.02
N GLY A 120 -1.28 12.41 5.52
CA GLY A 120 -0.81 11.45 6.52
C GLY A 120 -0.23 10.15 5.96
N TYR A 121 -0.09 10.02 4.63
CA TYR A 121 0.46 8.83 3.98
C TYR A 121 1.99 8.95 3.79
N VAL A 122 2.72 9.07 4.89
CA VAL A 122 4.17 9.37 4.90
C VAL A 122 5.05 8.27 4.27
N THR A 123 4.54 7.04 4.14
CA THR A 123 5.23 5.92 3.48
C THR A 123 4.83 5.77 2.01
N SER A 124 4.02 6.67 1.48
CA SER A 124 3.58 6.68 0.08
C SER A 124 4.37 7.69 -0.75
N GLY A 125 4.54 7.40 -2.03
CA GLY A 125 5.21 8.30 -2.96
C GLY A 125 4.95 7.94 -4.41
N ALA A 126 5.07 8.94 -5.29
CA ALA A 126 4.99 8.73 -6.73
C ALA A 126 6.39 8.45 -7.30
N PHE A 127 6.48 7.70 -8.39
CA PHE A 127 7.73 7.52 -9.13
C PHE A 127 7.46 7.55 -10.64
N ILE A 128 8.47 7.96 -11.40
CA ILE A 128 8.39 8.02 -12.85
C ILE A 128 9.22 6.86 -13.43
N PRO A 129 8.60 5.88 -14.11
CA PRO A 129 9.32 4.74 -14.63
C PRO A 129 10.26 5.15 -15.79
N PRO A 130 11.44 4.51 -15.91
CA PRO A 130 12.43 4.82 -16.95
C PRO A 130 12.10 4.27 -18.35
N THR A 131 10.94 3.62 -18.56
CA THR A 131 10.66 2.80 -19.75
C THR A 131 9.51 3.33 -20.62
N ASN A 132 9.63 3.10 -21.93
CA ASN A 132 8.66 3.29 -23.02
C ASN A 132 7.17 3.10 -22.63
N PHE A 133 6.43 4.21 -22.64
CA PHE A 133 4.99 4.33 -22.46
C PHE A 133 4.13 3.40 -23.35
N ALA A 134 4.64 2.94 -24.49
CA ALA A 134 3.90 2.13 -25.47
C ALA A 134 3.55 0.72 -24.97
N ARG A 135 4.38 0.10 -24.10
CA ARG A 135 4.06 -1.24 -23.55
C ARG A 135 2.96 -1.19 -22.49
N TRP A 136 2.80 -0.05 -21.81
CA TRP A 136 1.73 0.16 -20.82
C TRP A 136 0.40 0.50 -21.52
N TYR A 137 0.45 1.26 -22.62
CA TYR A 137 -0.72 1.61 -23.42
C TYR A 137 -1.37 0.41 -24.15
N SER A 138 -0.59 -0.62 -24.49
CA SER A 138 -1.09 -1.84 -25.11
C SER A 138 -1.77 -2.81 -24.11
N TYR A 139 -1.36 -2.81 -22.84
CA TYR A 139 -2.00 -3.63 -21.81
C TYR A 139 -3.38 -3.10 -21.41
N ASN A 140 -3.50 -1.78 -21.20
CA ASN A 140 -4.72 -1.18 -20.63
C ASN A 140 -5.87 -0.94 -21.64
N ARG A 141 -5.66 -1.20 -22.94
CA ARG A 141 -6.67 -1.05 -24.00
C ARG A 141 -7.46 -2.33 -24.28
N SER A 142 -6.91 -3.50 -23.92
CA SER A 142 -7.52 -4.81 -24.18
C SER A 142 -8.77 -5.05 -23.32
N ASP A 143 -8.85 -4.41 -22.16
CA ASP A 143 -9.93 -4.61 -21.18
C ASP A 143 -11.22 -3.82 -21.47
N ARG A 144 -11.23 -2.91 -22.45
CA ARG A 144 -12.42 -2.10 -22.81
C ARG A 144 -13.19 -2.57 -24.04
N ARG A 145 -12.77 -3.67 -24.67
CA ARG A 145 -13.47 -4.21 -25.87
C ARG A 145 -14.27 -5.48 -25.59
N ASP A 146 -14.35 -5.91 -24.34
CA ASP A 146 -15.17 -7.03 -23.91
C ASP A 146 -16.04 -6.60 -22.72
N SER A 147 -17.10 -5.86 -23.00
CA SER A 147 -18.23 -5.55 -22.09
C SER A 147 -19.43 -5.14 -22.92
#